data_AF-A0A919NMZ8-F1
#
_entry.id   AF-A0A919NMZ8-F1
#
_cell.length_a   1.000
_cell.length_b   1.000
_cell.length_c   1.000
_cell.angle_alpha   90.00
_cell.angle_beta   90.00
_cell.angle_gamma   90.00
#
_symmetry.space_group_name_H-M   'P 1'
#
loop_
_entity.id
_entity.type
_entity.pdbx_description
1 polymer ?
#
loop_
_entity_poly.entity_id
_entity_poly.type
_entity_poly.pdbx_seq_one_letter_code
_entity_poly.pdbx_strand_id
1 'polypeptide(L)'
;MSYQGIALQVTADTYHGTAAELLAQLQKNNEGLRIRDDGGFHVTSDPVTITNETGQRGVAAHFDGTNASGLLAAFVFGETGVEIEVVGPQAVSASLPADVAAMIKSVRPIEVSGS
;
A
#
# COMPACT_ATOMS: atom_id res chain seq x y z
N MET A 1 -15.15 -5.99 21.18
CA MET A 1 -15.41 -6.29 19.75
C MET A 1 -14.05 -6.38 19.07
N SER A 2 -13.59 -7.57 18.71
CA SER A 2 -12.36 -7.74 17.93
C SER A 2 -12.70 -7.51 16.46
N TYR A 3 -12.17 -6.44 15.88
CA TYR A 3 -12.38 -6.14 14.46
C TYR A 3 -11.53 -7.13 13.65
N GLN A 4 -12.18 -8.10 12.99
CA GLN A 4 -11.56 -9.08 12.07
C GLN A 4 -11.69 -8.61 10.62
N GLY A 5 -11.44 -7.33 10.37
CA GLY A 5 -11.59 -6.71 9.05
C GLY A 5 -10.26 -6.38 8.40
N ILE A 6 -10.29 -6.13 7.09
CA ILE A 6 -9.22 -5.42 6.40
C ILE A 6 -9.38 -3.93 6.66
N ALA A 7 -8.28 -3.25 6.95
CA ALA A 7 -8.17 -1.81 6.81
C ALA A 7 -7.45 -1.48 5.50
N LEU A 8 -8.02 -0.58 4.70
CA LEU A 8 -7.35 0.04 3.56
C LEU A 8 -7.25 1.53 3.82
N GLN A 9 -6.05 2.06 3.74
CA GLN A 9 -5.75 3.48 3.88
C GLN A 9 -5.07 3.97 2.60
N VAL A 10 -5.54 5.10 2.08
CA VAL A 10 -4.91 5.79 0.95
C VAL A 10 -4.46 7.15 1.44
N THR A 11 -3.17 7.43 1.31
CA THR A 11 -2.57 8.72 1.62
C THR A 11 -2.02 9.30 0.33
N ALA A 12 -2.39 10.53 0.00
CA ALA A 12 -1.89 11.24 -1.17
C ALA A 12 -1.33 12.59 -0.75
N ASP A 13 -0.13 12.91 -1.22
CA ASP A 13 0.52 14.20 -0.95
C ASP A 13 1.50 14.55 -2.08
N THR A 14 2.04 15.76 -2.04
CA THR A 14 3.09 16.22 -2.94
C THR A 14 4.33 15.34 -2.77
N TYR A 15 4.79 14.77 -3.87
CA TYR A 15 5.96 13.90 -3.90
C TYR A 15 6.72 14.09 -5.20
N HIS A 16 8.03 14.25 -5.08
CA HIS A 16 8.94 14.34 -6.20
C HIS A 16 9.88 13.14 -6.16
N GLY A 17 9.64 12.17 -7.02
CA GLY A 17 10.40 10.93 -7.09
C GLY A 17 9.64 9.86 -7.86
N THR A 18 10.19 8.66 -7.89
CA THR A 18 9.57 7.48 -8.50
C THR A 18 8.73 6.70 -7.50
N ALA A 19 7.81 5.87 -7.98
CA ALA A 19 7.04 4.98 -7.11
C ALA A 19 7.94 4.02 -6.30
N ALA A 20 9.07 3.59 -6.87
CA ALA A 20 10.06 2.75 -6.19
C ALA A 20 10.74 3.48 -5.02
N GLU A 21 11.13 4.74 -5.23
CA GLU A 21 11.71 5.59 -4.17
C GLU A 21 10.69 5.88 -3.08
N LEU A 22 9.42 6.12 -3.45
CA LEU A 22 8.33 6.31 -2.49
C LEU A 22 8.17 5.05 -1.63
N LEU A 23 8.07 3.88 -2.26
CA LEU A 23 7.96 2.61 -1.53
C LEU A 23 9.15 2.38 -0.59
N ALA A 24 10.38 2.64 -1.04
CA ALA A 24 11.57 2.51 -0.20
C ALA A 24 11.54 3.48 1.00
N GLN A 25 11.06 4.71 0.81
CA GLN A 25 10.86 5.67 1.88
C GLN A 25 9.81 5.19 2.89
N LEU A 26 8.70 4.64 2.41
CA LEU A 26 7.65 4.10 3.26
C LEU A 26 8.12 2.88 4.05
N GLN A 27 8.89 1.98 3.44
CA GLN A 27 9.51 0.85 4.12
C GLN A 27 10.42 1.32 5.25
N LYS A 28 11.30 2.30 4.97
CA LYS A 28 12.18 2.90 5.99
C LYS A 28 11.41 3.60 7.10
N ASN A 29 10.31 4.28 6.76
CA ASN A 29 9.45 4.95 7.73
C ASN A 29 8.72 3.94 8.61
N ASN A 30 8.21 2.85 8.05
CA ASN A 30 7.54 1.79 8.81
C ASN A 30 8.52 1.02 9.71
N GLU A 31 9.75 0.78 9.24
CA GLU A 31 10.84 0.29 10.09
C GLU A 31 11.18 1.27 11.24
N GLY A 32 11.03 2.58 11.00
CA GLY A 32 11.41 3.64 11.94
C GLY A 32 10.32 4.15 12.88
N LEU A 33 9.02 4.00 12.56
CA LEU A 33 7.93 4.73 13.23
C LEU A 33 6.92 3.89 14.03
N ARG A 34 6.75 2.58 13.83
CA ARG A 34 5.70 1.80 14.54
C ARG A 34 6.11 0.32 14.68
N ILE A 35 6.17 -0.31 15.86
CA ILE A 35 5.28 -0.20 17.03
C ILE A 35 6.10 -0.32 18.33
N ARG A 36 5.76 0.50 19.34
CA ARG A 36 6.30 0.46 20.73
C ARG A 36 5.91 -0.80 21.53
N ASP A 37 5.21 -1.73 20.91
CA ASP A 37 4.81 -3.03 21.45
C ASP A 37 5.04 -4.06 20.32
N ASP A 38 6.16 -4.78 20.41
CA ASP A 38 6.42 -6.17 20.00
C ASP A 38 5.90 -6.79 18.66
N GLY A 39 5.40 -6.01 17.71
CA GLY A 39 4.75 -6.50 16.48
C GLY A 39 5.63 -6.73 15.23
N GLY A 40 6.89 -6.31 15.24
CA GLY A 40 7.91 -6.55 14.20
C GLY A 40 7.40 -6.64 12.76
N PHE A 41 7.07 -5.53 12.11
CA PHE A 41 6.75 -5.54 10.69
C PHE A 41 8.03 -5.73 9.88
N HIS A 42 8.04 -6.78 9.05
CA HIS A 42 9.11 -7.08 8.13
C HIS A 42 8.57 -7.11 6.70
N VAL A 43 9.24 -6.43 5.79
CA VAL A 43 8.99 -6.60 4.37
C VAL A 43 9.43 -8.01 3.99
N THR A 44 8.48 -8.85 3.59
CA THR A 44 8.73 -10.27 3.31
C THR A 44 8.85 -10.58 1.82
N SER A 45 8.59 -9.60 0.96
CA SER A 45 8.66 -9.75 -0.48
C SER A 45 9.43 -8.62 -1.16
N ASP A 46 10.12 -8.97 -2.24
CA ASP A 46 10.70 -7.98 -3.13
C ASP A 46 9.59 -7.13 -3.78
N PRO A 47 9.78 -5.81 -3.91
CA PRO A 47 8.84 -4.97 -4.63
C PRO A 47 8.57 -5.47 -6.05
N VAL A 48 7.29 -5.58 -6.40
CA VAL A 48 6.83 -5.93 -7.75
C VAL A 48 6.24 -4.71 -8.44
N THR A 49 6.49 -4.58 -9.74
CA THR A 49 5.81 -3.56 -10.55
C THR A 49 4.34 -3.95 -10.72
N ILE A 50 3.45 -2.99 -10.48
CA ILE A 50 2.02 -3.11 -10.73
C ILE A 50 1.59 -2.09 -11.80
N THR A 51 0.47 -2.36 -12.45
CA THR A 51 -0.14 -1.45 -13.43
C THR A 51 -1.63 -1.33 -13.11
N ASN A 52 -2.10 -0.10 -13.00
CA ASN A 52 -3.52 0.18 -12.75
C ASN A 52 -4.33 0.08 -14.06
N GLU A 53 -5.65 0.20 -13.97
CA GLU A 53 -6.58 0.09 -15.10
C GLU A 53 -6.38 1.19 -16.16
N THR A 54 -5.73 2.30 -15.81
CA THR A 54 -5.39 3.40 -16.74
C THR A 54 -3.99 3.26 -17.34
N GLY A 55 -3.26 2.18 -17.05
CA GLY A 55 -1.94 1.90 -17.61
C GLY A 55 -0.76 2.56 -16.87
N GLN A 56 -1.01 3.25 -15.76
CA GLN A 56 0.01 3.88 -14.92
C GLN A 56 0.74 2.83 -14.09
N ARG A 57 2.06 2.97 -13.99
CA ARG A 57 2.92 2.04 -13.26
C ARG A 57 3.09 2.47 -11.81
N GLY A 58 2.94 1.50 -10.92
CA GLY A 58 3.27 1.62 -9.51
C GLY A 58 4.17 0.47 -9.07
N VAL A 59 4.41 0.39 -7.78
CA VAL A 59 5.10 -0.74 -7.14
C VAL A 59 4.31 -1.20 -5.93
N ALA A 60 4.41 -2.48 -5.58
CA ALA A 60 3.82 -3.02 -4.37
C ALA A 60 4.76 -4.02 -3.70
N ALA A 61 4.68 -4.12 -2.38
CA ALA A 61 5.36 -5.15 -1.60
C ALA A 61 4.43 -5.63 -0.48
N HIS A 62 4.47 -6.92 -0.20
CA HIS A 62 3.87 -7.50 1.01
C HIS A 62 4.78 -7.28 2.22
N PHE A 63 4.14 -7.15 3.36
CA PHE A 63 4.76 -7.17 4.66
C PHE A 63 4.04 -8.15 5.58
N ASP A 64 4.80 -8.77 6.47
CA ASP A 64 4.27 -9.60 7.55
C ASP A 64 4.76 -9.05 8.88
N GLY A 65 3.87 -9.05 9.86
CA GLY A 65 4.18 -8.78 11.26
C GLY A 65 3.61 -9.88 12.14
N THR A 66 3.97 -9.86 13.43
CA THR A 66 3.62 -10.92 14.40
C THR A 66 2.12 -11.20 14.46
N ASN A 67 1.28 -10.18 14.29
CA ASN A 67 -0.18 -10.28 14.47
C ASN A 67 -0.98 -9.83 13.24
N ALA A 68 -0.33 -9.35 12.18
CA ALA A 68 -0.98 -8.80 11.00
C ALA A 68 -0.10 -8.99 9.77
N SER A 69 -0.72 -9.15 8.61
CA SER A 69 -0.05 -9.15 7.31
C SER A 69 -0.69 -8.09 6.44
N GLY A 70 0.03 -7.64 5.43
CA GLY A 70 -0.49 -6.60 4.58
C GLY A 70 0.29 -6.36 3.31
N LEU A 71 -0.14 -5.33 2.61
CA LEU A 71 0.43 -4.89 1.36
C LEU A 71 0.57 -3.39 1.38
N LEU A 72 1.72 -2.93 0.92
CA LEU A 72 2.00 -1.54 0.67
C LEU A 72 2.17 -1.34 -0.83
N ALA A 73 1.42 -0.41 -1.42
CA ALA A 73 1.57 -0.03 -2.81
C ALA A 73 1.81 1.47 -2.93
N ALA A 74 2.59 1.83 -3.94
CA ALA A 74 2.93 3.21 -4.26
C ALA A 74 2.66 3.49 -5.74
N PHE A 75 2.01 4.61 -6.00
CA PHE A 75 1.91 5.22 -7.33
C PHE A 75 2.44 6.65 -7.27
N VAL A 76 2.91 7.15 -8.41
CA VAL A 76 3.22 8.57 -8.58
C VAL A 76 2.48 9.07 -9.82
N PHE A 77 1.66 10.09 -9.62
CA PHE A 77 0.85 10.74 -10.65
C PHE A 77 1.27 12.20 -10.76
N GLY A 78 2.12 12.52 -11.73
CA GLY A 78 2.72 13.85 -11.82
C GLY A 78 3.58 14.15 -10.58
N GLU A 79 3.22 15.18 -9.82
CA GLU A 79 3.89 15.57 -8.57
C GLU A 79 3.17 15.04 -7.32
N THR A 80 2.22 14.11 -7.48
CA THR A 80 1.48 13.51 -6.37
C THR A 80 1.92 12.07 -6.15
N GLY A 81 2.43 11.80 -4.96
CA GLY A 81 2.69 10.45 -4.47
C GLY A 81 1.44 9.90 -3.81
N VAL A 82 1.10 8.66 -4.13
CA VAL A 82 -0.03 7.95 -3.54
C VAL A 82 0.47 6.69 -2.87
N GLU A 83 0.33 6.64 -1.56
CA GLU A 83 0.54 5.48 -0.71
C GLU A 83 -0.79 4.76 -0.50
N ILE A 84 -0.77 3.44 -0.62
CA ILE A 84 -1.89 2.56 -0.32
C ILE A 84 -1.39 1.51 0.65
N GLU A 85 -1.92 1.55 1.87
CA GLU A 85 -1.64 0.57 2.91
C GLU A 85 -2.87 -0.31 3.12
N VAL A 86 -2.65 -1.62 3.08
CA VAL A 86 -3.68 -2.63 3.34
C VAL A 86 -3.20 -3.52 4.47
N VAL A 87 -3.93 -3.54 5.59
CA VAL A 87 -3.60 -4.33 6.79
C VAL A 87 -4.76 -5.25 7.12
N GLY A 88 -4.47 -6.52 7.37
CA GLY A 88 -5.46 -7.48 7.86
C GLY A 88 -4.85 -8.51 8.81
N PRO A 89 -5.70 -9.29 9.50
CA PRO A 89 -5.25 -10.48 10.24
C PRO A 89 -4.52 -11.47 9.31
N GLN A 90 -3.48 -12.15 9.81
CA GLN A 90 -2.80 -13.20 9.03
C GLN A 90 -3.76 -14.34 8.58
N ALA A 91 -4.84 -14.55 9.33
CA ALA A 91 -5.81 -15.61 9.08
C ALA A 91 -6.80 -15.32 7.93
N VAL A 92 -6.71 -14.16 7.25
CA VAL A 92 -7.75 -13.80 6.28
C VAL A 92 -7.59 -14.52 4.93
N SER A 93 -8.62 -15.32 4.64
CA SER A 93 -8.91 -16.22 3.50
C SER A 93 -8.43 -15.84 2.09
N ALA A 94 -8.22 -16.87 1.27
CA ALA A 94 -7.69 -16.85 -0.10
C ALA A 94 -8.46 -16.02 -1.16
N SER A 95 -9.67 -15.50 -0.87
CA SER A 95 -10.43 -14.61 -1.77
C SER A 95 -10.13 -13.13 -1.55
N LEU A 96 -9.67 -12.76 -0.37
CA LEU A 96 -9.26 -11.41 0.01
C LEU A 96 -8.18 -10.79 -0.90
N PRO A 97 -7.17 -11.56 -1.36
CA PRO A 97 -6.12 -11.02 -2.23
C PRO A 97 -6.65 -10.51 -3.57
N ALA A 98 -7.75 -11.08 -4.09
CA ALA A 98 -8.30 -10.69 -5.38
C ALA A 98 -9.04 -9.34 -5.31
N ASP A 99 -9.85 -9.13 -4.27
CA ASP A 99 -10.55 -7.86 -4.06
C ASP A 99 -9.57 -6.73 -3.74
N VAL A 100 -8.57 -6.99 -2.91
CA VAL A 100 -7.48 -6.02 -2.64
C VAL A 100 -6.72 -5.68 -3.92
N ALA A 101 -6.38 -6.67 -4.74
CA ALA A 101 -5.73 -6.44 -6.03
C ALA A 101 -6.62 -5.62 -6.98
N ALA A 102 -7.93 -5.87 -7.00
CA ALA A 102 -8.88 -5.08 -7.79
C ALA A 102 -8.95 -3.63 -7.30
N MET A 103 -8.98 -3.41 -5.97
CA MET A 103 -8.96 -2.06 -5.39
C MET A 103 -7.70 -1.30 -5.81
N ILE A 104 -6.52 -1.91 -5.68
CA ILE A 104 -5.25 -1.29 -6.07
C ILE A 104 -5.23 -0.96 -7.57
N LYS A 105 -5.73 -1.87 -8.42
CA LYS A 105 -5.81 -1.64 -9.87
C LYS A 105 -6.79 -0.52 -10.24
N SER A 106 -7.82 -0.30 -9.45
CA SER A 106 -8.81 0.75 -9.70
C SER A 106 -8.33 2.17 -9.38
N VAL A 107 -7.21 2.30 -8.63
CA VAL A 107 -6.66 3.58 -8.19
C VAL A 107 -6.23 4.41 -9.40
N ARG A 108 -6.79 5.62 -9.47
CA ARG A 108 -6.50 6.60 -10.50
C ARG A 108 -6.77 8.01 -9.96
N PRO A 109 -6.10 9.04 -10.48
CA PRO A 109 -6.53 10.41 -10.28
C PRO A 109 -7.98 10.58 -10.75
N ILE A 110 -8.78 11.30 -9.98
CA ILE A 110 -10.08 11.79 -10.43
C ILE A 110 -9.81 13.17 -11.04
N GLU A 111 -10.00 13.29 -12.34
CA GLU A 111 -10.05 14.62 -12.96
C GLU A 111 -11.27 15.35 -12.42
N VAL A 112 -11.05 16.28 -11.50
CA VAL A 112 -12.07 17.26 -11.17
C VAL A 112 -11.99 18.28 -12.30
N SER A 113 -12.82 18.12 -13.32
CA SER A 113 -13.01 19.15 -14.34
C SER A 113 -13.56 20.40 -13.65
N GLY A 114 -12.65 21.27 -13.22
CA GLY A 114 -12.95 22.59 -12.68
C GLY A 114 -13.24 23.55 -13.82
N SER A 115 -14.52 23.88 -13.91
CA SER A 115 -15.20 24.98 -14.60
C SER A 115 -14.50 26.33 -14.62
#